data_AF-A0A2W5ZJK2-F1
#
_entry.id   AF-A0A2W5ZJK2-F1
#
_cell.length_a   1.000
_cell.length_b   1.000
_cell.length_c   1.000
_cell.angle_alpha   90.00
_cell.angle_beta   90.00
_cell.angle_gamma   90.00
#
_symmetry.space_group_name_H-M   'P 1'
#
loop_
_entity.id
_entity.type
_entity.pdbx_description
1 polymer ?
#
loop_
_entity_poly.entity_id
_entity_poly.type
_entity_poly.pdbx_seq_one_letter_code
_entity_poly.pdbx_strand_id
1 'polypeptide(L)'
;MFSDMLSRPRLFIVINSRDPNTGMTFSFIQQQFDFLCSSIADYPVANAVMASSAVPGIFAPIAVRNFDLNCWERRDSWVHNALKTRDIYSREYQVALALERYCESARMPIVRLVDDGVTDNLGVRGSMMSPVMHYGNVADMTGAFAQKRLDTVSRVLVVVANAQTYEDFVWSKQGREPGLIENITASFYSAIGNTNSETVGLAEHGFRQWANRVSRRPSRRGKPPVDRQFAVLTYDKIRGPAERRAFNEIPTTLSLEAEQVDRVRALANRLLRESPEFQRFVARLQ
;
A
#
# COMPACT_ATOMS: atom_id res chain seq x y z
N MET A 1 -0.62 7.23 18.96
CA MET A 1 -0.37 5.79 18.70
C MET A 1 -1.39 5.27 17.68
N PHE A 2 -1.25 4.03 17.20
CA PHE A 2 -2.30 3.43 16.35
C PHE A 2 -3.62 3.22 17.11
N SER A 3 -3.57 2.99 18.43
CA SER A 3 -4.76 2.91 19.29
C SER A 3 -5.70 4.11 19.16
N ASP A 4 -5.16 5.33 19.03
CA ASP A 4 -5.94 6.55 18.82
C ASP A 4 -6.74 6.51 17.51
N MET A 5 -6.18 5.87 16.47
CA MET A 5 -6.81 5.72 15.16
C MET A 5 -7.85 4.59 15.18
N LEU A 6 -7.54 3.47 15.85
CA LEU A 6 -8.45 2.33 16.02
C LEU A 6 -9.71 2.70 16.80
N SER A 7 -9.66 3.73 17.65
CA SER A 7 -10.82 4.28 18.35
C SER A 7 -11.88 4.91 17.41
N ARG A 8 -11.54 5.17 16.13
CA ARG A 8 -12.41 5.81 15.15
C ARG A 8 -12.98 4.78 14.16
N PRO A 9 -14.20 4.24 14.37
CA PRO A 9 -14.71 3.06 13.65
C PRO A 9 -14.99 3.27 12.15
N ARG A 10 -14.84 4.49 11.63
CA ARG A 10 -15.08 4.84 10.22
C ARG A 10 -13.80 5.10 9.42
N LEU A 11 -12.65 5.18 10.09
CA LEU A 11 -11.37 5.47 9.45
C LEU A 11 -10.43 4.28 9.68
N PHE A 12 -9.97 3.68 8.59
CA PHE A 12 -8.96 2.64 8.61
C PHE A 12 -7.77 3.13 7.81
N ILE A 13 -6.59 3.14 8.43
CA ILE A 13 -5.35 3.62 7.81
C ILE A 13 -4.37 2.46 7.80
N VAL A 14 -3.80 2.22 6.63
CA VAL A 14 -2.73 1.24 6.42
C VAL A 14 -1.52 2.01 5.95
N ILE A 15 -0.42 1.86 6.68
CA ILE A 15 0.90 2.33 6.25
C ILE A 15 1.65 1.10 5.76
N ASN A 16 2.39 1.23 4.66
CA ASN A 16 3.15 0.13 4.07
C ASN A 16 4.64 0.45 4.12
N SER A 17 5.43 -0.60 4.22
CA SER A 17 6.89 -0.56 4.08
C SER A 17 7.32 -1.88 3.43
N ARG A 18 8.61 -2.11 3.30
CA ARG A 18 9.17 -3.34 2.72
C ARG A 18 10.13 -3.97 3.70
N ASP A 19 10.02 -5.28 3.87
CA ASP A 19 11.07 -6.06 4.50
C ASP A 19 11.96 -6.70 3.42
N PRO A 20 13.25 -6.32 3.32
CA PRO A 20 14.15 -6.88 2.34
C PRO A 20 14.47 -8.36 2.60
N ASN A 21 14.29 -8.86 3.83
CA ASN A 21 14.55 -10.27 4.14
C ASN A 21 13.47 -11.18 3.56
N THR A 22 12.21 -10.76 3.54
CA THR A 22 11.11 -11.51 2.92
C THR A 22 10.83 -11.08 1.49
N GLY A 23 11.26 -9.88 1.09
CA GLY A 23 10.95 -9.27 -0.20
C GLY A 23 9.48 -8.83 -0.34
N MET A 24 8.73 -8.88 0.76
CA MET A 24 7.31 -8.56 0.80
C MET A 24 7.05 -7.16 1.33
N THR A 25 5.90 -6.61 0.93
CA THR A 25 5.31 -5.45 1.59
C THR A 25 4.94 -5.82 3.02
N PHE A 26 5.41 -5.04 3.97
CA PHE A 26 5.06 -5.10 5.38
C PHE A 26 4.02 -4.02 5.66
N SER A 27 2.77 -4.44 5.89
CA SER A 27 1.68 -3.53 6.23
C SER A 27 1.60 -3.34 7.74
N PHE A 28 1.55 -2.09 8.21
CA PHE A 28 1.29 -1.78 9.61
C PHE A 28 -0.20 -2.00 9.92
N ILE A 29 -0.56 -3.28 10.13
CA ILE A 29 -1.85 -3.77 10.59
C ILE A 29 -1.67 -4.86 11.66
N GLN A 30 -2.70 -5.14 12.46
CA GLN A 30 -2.59 -6.12 13.56
C GLN A 30 -2.20 -7.50 13.03
N GLN A 31 -2.76 -7.93 11.90
CA GLN A 31 -2.48 -9.23 11.28
C GLN A 31 -1.00 -9.44 10.96
N GLN A 32 -0.29 -8.38 10.58
CA GLN A 32 1.15 -8.45 10.32
C GLN A 32 1.94 -8.53 11.64
N PHE A 33 1.49 -7.81 12.66
CA PHE A 33 2.09 -7.78 14.00
C PHE A 33 1.86 -9.08 14.78
N ASP A 34 0.77 -9.80 14.48
CA ASP A 34 0.47 -11.12 15.04
C ASP A 34 1.59 -12.13 14.71
N PHE A 35 2.14 -12.10 13.49
CA PHE A 35 3.31 -12.92 13.13
C PHE A 35 4.58 -12.56 13.92
N LEU A 36 4.66 -11.32 14.43
CA LEU A 36 5.73 -10.86 15.30
C LEU A 36 5.43 -11.10 16.79
N CYS A 37 4.30 -11.72 17.11
CA CYS A 37 3.76 -11.87 18.47
C CYS A 37 3.71 -10.53 19.23
N SER A 38 3.24 -9.48 18.56
CA SER A 38 3.18 -8.12 19.07
C SER A 38 1.83 -7.45 18.77
N SER A 39 1.54 -6.33 19.42
CA SER A 39 0.37 -5.51 19.12
C SER A 39 0.74 -4.26 18.34
N ILE A 40 -0.07 -3.92 17.34
CA ILE A 40 0.08 -2.64 16.64
C ILE A 40 -0.45 -1.47 17.46
N ALA A 41 -1.36 -1.71 18.42
CA ALA A 41 -2.07 -0.65 19.14
C ALA A 41 -1.11 0.34 19.82
N ASP A 42 -0.03 -0.17 20.40
CA ASP A 42 1.00 0.60 21.11
C ASP A 42 2.17 1.05 20.22
N TYR A 43 2.13 0.69 18.93
CA TYR A 43 3.19 1.07 18.00
C TYR A 43 3.06 2.56 17.62
N PRO A 44 4.17 3.34 17.63
CA PRO A 44 4.13 4.73 17.21
C PRO A 44 3.85 4.87 15.71
N VAL A 45 2.82 5.64 15.37
CA VAL A 45 2.50 5.99 13.97
C VAL A 45 3.69 6.67 13.29
N ALA A 46 4.42 7.53 14.02
CA ALA A 46 5.62 8.18 13.52
C ALA A 46 6.69 7.17 13.06
N ASN A 47 6.86 6.05 13.78
CA ASN A 47 7.81 5.01 13.38
C ASN A 47 7.35 4.25 12.13
N ALA A 48 6.03 4.05 11.97
CA ALA A 48 5.48 3.46 10.75
C ALA A 48 5.69 4.38 9.54
N VAL A 49 5.42 5.68 9.70
CA VAL A 49 5.67 6.69 8.67
C VAL A 49 7.15 6.75 8.31
N MET A 50 8.04 6.77 9.31
CA MET A 50 9.49 6.77 9.09
C MET A 50 9.96 5.51 8.34
N ALA A 51 9.42 4.33 8.67
CA ALA A 51 9.72 3.09 7.94
C ALA A 51 9.24 3.14 6.48
N SER A 52 8.04 3.69 6.26
CA SER A 52 7.45 3.86 4.92
C SER A 52 8.24 4.82 4.04
N SER A 53 9.03 5.73 4.62
CA SER A 53 9.84 6.73 3.89
C SER A 53 11.34 6.46 3.97
N ALA A 54 11.76 5.30 4.48
CA ALA A 54 13.16 4.95 4.67
C ALA A 54 13.82 4.49 3.35
N VAL A 55 14.02 5.45 2.43
CA VAL A 55 14.66 5.21 1.12
C VAL A 55 16.07 4.62 1.33
N PRO A 56 16.37 3.44 0.75
CA PRO A 56 17.68 2.81 0.86
C PRO A 56 18.81 3.72 0.40
N GLY A 57 19.89 3.79 1.18
CA GLY A 57 21.07 4.62 0.90
C GLY A 57 20.98 6.05 1.44
N ILE A 58 19.77 6.57 1.66
CA ILE A 58 19.54 7.89 2.28
C ILE A 58 19.25 7.71 3.77
N PHE A 59 18.38 6.76 4.11
CA PHE A 59 17.95 6.50 5.49
C PHE A 59 18.36 5.11 5.96
N ALA A 60 18.58 4.98 7.27
CA ALA A 60 18.78 3.69 7.90
C ALA A 60 17.45 2.91 7.96
N PRO A 61 17.46 1.57 7.76
CA PRO A 61 16.27 0.76 7.92
C PRO A 61 15.70 0.81 9.35
N ILE A 62 14.38 0.85 9.47
CA ILE A 62 13.69 0.87 10.75
C ILE A 62 13.58 -0.53 11.33
N ALA A 63 13.99 -0.69 12.59
CA ALA A 63 13.95 -1.96 13.29
C ALA A 63 12.60 -2.16 13.99
N VAL A 64 11.96 -3.31 13.72
CA VAL A 64 10.79 -3.79 14.45
C VAL A 64 11.15 -5.09 15.14
N ARG A 65 10.81 -5.22 16.42
CA ARG A 65 11.14 -6.41 17.20
C ARG A 65 10.25 -7.57 16.78
N ASN A 66 10.87 -8.71 16.50
CA ASN A 66 10.19 -9.98 16.34
C ASN A 66 10.30 -10.75 17.65
N PHE A 67 9.21 -10.90 18.39
CA PHE A 67 9.28 -11.50 19.71
C PHE A 67 9.44 -13.02 19.61
N ASP A 68 10.32 -13.57 20.43
CA ASP A 68 10.52 -15.01 20.55
C ASP A 68 9.48 -15.61 21.50
N LEU A 69 8.22 -15.50 21.09
CA LEU A 69 7.06 -15.99 21.82
C LEU A 69 6.30 -16.99 20.97
N ASN A 70 5.66 -17.94 21.62
CA ASN A 70 4.80 -18.90 20.96
C ASN A 70 3.36 -18.37 20.95
N CYS A 71 3.07 -17.30 20.19
CA CYS A 71 1.70 -16.77 20.07
C CYS A 71 0.78 -17.71 19.26
N TRP A 72 -0.54 -17.56 19.46
CA TRP A 72 -1.54 -18.42 18.82
C TRP A 72 -1.43 -18.37 17.28
N GLU A 73 -1.22 -17.18 16.74
CA GLU A 73 -1.20 -16.89 15.31
C GLU A 73 -0.02 -17.55 14.60
N ARG A 74 1.08 -17.83 15.31
CA ARG A 74 2.14 -18.69 14.76
C ARG A 74 1.73 -20.15 14.74
N ARG A 75 1.09 -20.65 15.80
CA ARG A 75 0.74 -22.08 15.95
C ARG A 75 -0.38 -22.52 15.00
N ASP A 76 -1.41 -21.71 14.83
CA ASP A 76 -2.59 -22.02 14.03
C ASP A 76 -2.76 -21.03 12.86
N SER A 77 -1.66 -20.79 12.15
CA SER A 77 -1.71 -20.02 10.90
C SER A 77 -2.03 -20.93 9.71
N TRP A 78 -2.84 -20.40 8.80
CA TRP A 78 -3.04 -20.97 7.46
C TRP A 78 -1.71 -21.20 6.71
N VAL A 79 -0.65 -20.45 7.07
CA VAL A 79 0.72 -20.57 6.54
C VAL A 79 1.20 -22.03 6.59
N HIS A 80 1.02 -22.72 7.71
CA HIS A 80 1.44 -24.12 7.85
C HIS A 80 0.69 -25.04 6.87
N ASN A 81 -0.60 -24.79 6.65
CA ASN A 81 -1.40 -25.58 5.72
C ASN A 81 -1.02 -25.29 4.26
N ALA A 82 -0.82 -24.03 3.90
CA ALA A 82 -0.34 -23.63 2.58
C ALA A 82 1.02 -24.27 2.24
N LEU A 83 1.94 -24.26 3.19
CA LEU A 83 3.28 -24.86 3.03
C LEU A 83 3.23 -26.39 2.92
N LYS A 84 2.28 -27.06 3.58
CA LYS A 84 2.06 -28.51 3.44
C LYS A 84 1.49 -28.88 2.07
N THR A 85 0.58 -28.07 1.52
CA THR A 85 -0.01 -28.30 0.20
C THR A 85 1.03 -28.22 -0.92
N ARG A 86 2.07 -27.37 -0.75
CA ARG A 86 3.21 -27.23 -1.69
C ARG A 86 2.82 -26.90 -3.13
N ASP A 87 1.75 -26.14 -3.35
CA ASP A 87 1.46 -25.58 -4.67
C ASP A 87 2.42 -24.42 -4.95
N ILE A 88 3.61 -24.74 -5.48
CA ILE A 88 4.72 -23.80 -5.67
C ILE A 88 4.40 -22.64 -6.62
N TYR A 89 3.39 -22.79 -7.48
CA TYR A 89 2.96 -21.74 -8.41
C TYR A 89 1.84 -20.88 -7.83
N SER A 90 1.21 -21.31 -6.72
CA SER A 90 0.19 -20.52 -6.06
C SER A 90 0.75 -19.29 -5.37
N ARG A 91 -0.01 -18.19 -5.43
CA ARG A 91 0.31 -16.98 -4.68
C ARG A 91 0.30 -17.22 -3.17
N GLU A 92 -0.64 -18.07 -2.71
CA GLU A 92 -0.79 -18.46 -1.32
C GLU A 92 0.49 -19.09 -0.76
N TYR A 93 1.07 -20.06 -1.47
CA TYR A 93 2.32 -20.70 -1.07
C TYR A 93 3.50 -19.72 -1.00
N GLN A 94 3.64 -18.84 -2.01
CA GLN A 94 4.73 -17.85 -2.05
C GLN A 94 4.65 -16.86 -0.88
N VAL A 95 3.43 -16.47 -0.50
CA VAL A 95 3.20 -15.64 0.69
C VAL A 95 3.52 -16.42 1.96
N ALA A 96 3.08 -17.67 2.05
CA ALA A 96 3.31 -18.51 3.22
C ALA A 96 4.82 -18.70 3.49
N LEU A 97 5.63 -18.92 2.45
CA LEU A 97 7.10 -19.02 2.56
C LEU A 97 7.75 -17.77 3.16
N ALA A 98 7.23 -16.59 2.81
CA ALA A 98 7.75 -15.35 3.32
C ALA A 98 7.28 -15.08 4.76
N LEU A 99 6.03 -15.38 5.09
CA LEU A 99 5.50 -15.23 6.45
C LEU A 99 6.12 -16.23 7.44
N GLU A 100 6.49 -17.44 6.99
CA GLU A 100 7.18 -18.44 7.80
C GLU A 100 8.50 -17.90 8.39
N ARG A 101 9.20 -17.00 7.67
CA ARG A 101 10.43 -16.38 8.16
C ARG A 101 10.21 -15.55 9.43
N TYR A 102 9.01 -14.97 9.62
CA TYR A 102 8.68 -14.27 10.86
C TYR A 102 8.41 -15.23 12.03
N CYS A 103 7.95 -16.45 11.75
CA CYS A 103 7.77 -17.49 12.76
C CYS A 103 9.11 -17.99 13.33
N GLU A 104 10.19 -17.91 12.54
CA GLU A 104 11.56 -18.25 12.96
C GLU A 104 12.25 -17.08 13.69
N SER A 105 11.68 -16.62 14.81
CA SER A 105 12.20 -15.48 15.61
C SER A 105 13.67 -15.60 16.02
N ALA A 106 14.17 -16.81 16.24
CA ALA A 106 15.60 -17.05 16.53
C ALA A 106 16.51 -16.66 15.35
N ARG A 107 16.05 -16.80 14.11
CA ARG A 107 16.80 -16.45 12.89
C ARG A 107 16.55 -15.02 12.44
N MET A 108 15.39 -14.46 12.81
CA MET A 108 14.99 -13.11 12.46
C MET A 108 14.45 -12.36 13.69
N PRO A 109 15.29 -12.06 14.71
CA PRO A 109 14.83 -11.42 15.95
C PRO A 109 14.45 -9.94 15.74
N ILE A 110 14.95 -9.33 14.67
CA ILE A 110 14.68 -7.94 14.30
C ILE A 110 14.30 -7.92 12.82
N VAL A 111 13.09 -7.44 12.52
CA VAL A 111 12.66 -7.11 11.16
C VAL A 111 13.21 -5.73 10.81
N ARG A 112 13.79 -5.57 9.63
CA ARG A 112 14.31 -4.29 9.15
C ARG A 112 13.43 -3.82 8.01
N LEU A 113 12.87 -2.62 8.13
CA LEU A 113 11.91 -2.07 7.19
C LEU A 113 12.52 -0.90 6.43
N VAL A 114 12.27 -0.87 5.13
CA VAL A 114 12.67 0.19 4.20
C VAL A 114 11.45 0.67 3.41
N ASP A 115 11.62 1.76 2.67
CA ASP A 115 10.59 2.29 1.77
C ASP A 115 10.16 1.24 0.71
N ASP A 116 8.85 1.12 0.46
CA ASP A 116 8.24 0.19 -0.52
C ASP A 116 8.05 0.83 -1.92
N GLY A 117 8.57 2.04 -2.12
CA GLY A 117 8.38 2.86 -3.32
C GLY A 117 8.68 2.12 -4.62
N VAL A 118 9.71 1.28 -4.65
CA VAL A 118 10.12 0.50 -5.85
C VAL A 118 9.06 -0.46 -6.37
N THR A 119 8.17 -0.95 -5.51
CA THR A 119 7.27 -2.07 -5.80
C THR A 119 5.80 -1.78 -5.54
N ASP A 120 5.50 -0.78 -4.70
CA ASP A 120 4.15 -0.30 -4.44
C ASP A 120 4.15 1.17 -3.97
N ASN A 121 4.70 2.08 -4.79
CA ASN A 121 4.69 3.52 -4.54
C ASN A 121 3.30 4.11 -4.25
N LEU A 122 2.24 3.49 -4.78
CA LEU A 122 0.87 3.96 -4.62
C LEU A 122 0.19 3.34 -3.38
N GLY A 123 0.81 2.37 -2.72
CA GLY A 123 0.26 1.64 -1.59
C GLY A 123 -1.00 0.84 -1.93
N VAL A 124 -1.39 0.76 -3.21
CA VAL A 124 -2.68 0.20 -3.65
C VAL A 124 -2.60 -1.31 -3.65
N ARG A 125 -1.45 -1.88 -4.04
CA ARG A 125 -1.26 -3.33 -4.02
C ARG A 125 -1.22 -3.82 -2.58
N GLY A 126 -0.44 -3.18 -1.72
CA GLY A 126 -0.29 -3.49 -0.32
C GLY A 126 -1.59 -3.29 0.48
N SER A 127 -2.40 -2.27 0.19
CA SER A 127 -3.67 -2.03 0.91
C SER A 127 -4.85 -2.86 0.38
N MET A 128 -5.02 -2.97 -0.94
CA MET A 128 -6.10 -3.76 -1.54
C MET A 128 -5.80 -5.26 -1.52
N MET A 129 -4.53 -5.63 -1.58
CA MET A 129 -4.10 -7.02 -1.46
C MET A 129 -3.58 -7.36 -0.06
N SER A 130 -3.49 -6.45 0.92
CA SER A 130 -3.01 -6.81 2.29
C SER A 130 -3.69 -8.06 2.84
N PRO A 131 -5.04 -8.17 2.77
CA PRO A 131 -5.72 -9.38 3.22
C PRO A 131 -5.39 -10.61 2.34
N VAL A 132 -5.17 -10.42 1.04
CA VAL A 132 -4.71 -11.46 0.11
C VAL A 132 -3.26 -11.89 0.38
N MET A 133 -2.41 -10.95 0.81
CA MET A 133 -1.01 -11.14 1.20
C MET A 133 -0.87 -11.71 2.61
N HIS A 134 -1.94 -11.74 3.41
CA HIS A 134 -1.90 -12.26 4.78
C HIS A 134 -2.80 -13.47 5.01
N TYR A 135 -3.71 -13.82 4.09
CA TYR A 135 -4.59 -14.99 4.20
C TYR A 135 -4.64 -15.86 2.95
N GLY A 136 -3.88 -15.55 1.88
CA GLY A 136 -3.84 -16.36 0.66
C GLY A 136 -5.14 -16.38 -0.16
N ASN A 137 -6.24 -15.87 0.39
CA ASN A 137 -7.57 -15.96 -0.19
C ASN A 137 -8.13 -14.57 -0.50
N VAL A 138 -8.35 -14.30 -1.78
CA VAL A 138 -8.97 -13.08 -2.29
C VAL A 138 -10.43 -12.92 -1.82
N ALA A 139 -11.06 -13.98 -1.32
CA ALA A 139 -12.43 -13.94 -0.83
C ALA A 139 -12.58 -13.13 0.47
N ASP A 140 -11.52 -12.97 1.27
CA ASP A 140 -11.56 -12.35 2.59
C ASP A 140 -10.77 -11.04 2.65
N MET A 141 -11.22 -10.03 1.89
CA MET A 141 -10.91 -8.62 2.15
C MET A 141 -11.55 -8.16 3.47
N THR A 142 -11.13 -8.74 4.58
CA THR A 142 -11.61 -8.42 5.94
C THR A 142 -10.90 -7.22 6.56
N GLY A 143 -9.77 -6.79 5.98
CA GLY A 143 -8.96 -5.67 6.50
C GLY A 143 -9.69 -4.33 6.57
N ALA A 144 -10.61 -4.03 5.63
CA ALA A 144 -11.39 -2.79 5.64
C ALA A 144 -12.87 -2.99 6.05
N PHE A 145 -13.40 -4.21 5.91
CA PHE A 145 -14.80 -4.51 6.19
C PHE A 145 -14.93 -5.87 6.87
N ALA A 146 -15.58 -5.93 8.04
CA ALA A 146 -16.02 -7.20 8.62
C ALA A 146 -16.86 -7.98 7.58
N GLN A 147 -16.76 -9.32 7.54
CA GLN A 147 -17.46 -10.14 6.54
C GLN A 147 -18.96 -9.81 6.44
N LYS A 148 -19.63 -9.54 7.57
CA LYS A 148 -21.04 -9.12 7.63
C LYS A 148 -21.30 -7.74 6.98
N ARG A 149 -20.33 -6.82 7.00
CA ARG A 149 -20.45 -5.50 6.36
C ARG A 149 -20.29 -5.59 4.84
N LEU A 150 -19.52 -6.55 4.32
CA LEU A 150 -19.38 -6.77 2.88
C LEU A 150 -20.74 -7.12 2.23
N ASP A 151 -21.64 -7.76 2.97
CA ASP A 151 -22.98 -8.09 2.48
C ASP A 151 -23.90 -6.87 2.30
N THR A 152 -23.57 -5.77 2.98
CA THR A 152 -24.28 -4.47 2.88
C THR A 152 -23.63 -3.50 1.89
N VAL A 153 -22.38 -3.76 1.47
CA VAL A 153 -21.67 -2.88 0.52
C VAL A 153 -22.38 -2.90 -0.83
N SER A 154 -22.98 -1.79 -1.24
CA SER A 154 -23.62 -1.64 -2.55
C SER A 154 -22.77 -0.83 -3.52
N ARG A 155 -21.97 0.09 -3.00
CA ARG A 155 -21.18 1.05 -3.80
C ARG A 155 -19.82 1.25 -3.15
N VAL A 156 -18.76 1.26 -3.97
CA VAL A 156 -17.39 1.46 -3.52
C VAL A 156 -16.67 2.39 -4.49
N LEU A 157 -16.06 3.44 -3.93
CA LEU A 157 -15.14 4.32 -4.62
C LEU A 157 -13.73 4.06 -4.10
N VAL A 158 -12.80 3.77 -5.00
CA VAL A 158 -11.36 3.77 -4.73
C VAL A 158 -10.79 5.04 -5.35
N VAL A 159 -10.04 5.82 -4.56
CA VAL A 159 -9.30 6.98 -5.03
C VAL A 159 -7.82 6.69 -4.86
N VAL A 160 -7.10 6.66 -5.98
CA VAL A 160 -5.64 6.50 -6.01
C VAL A 160 -5.03 7.87 -6.26
N ALA A 161 -4.25 8.39 -5.33
CA ALA A 161 -3.48 9.61 -5.52
C ALA A 161 -2.05 9.25 -5.93
N ASN A 162 -1.72 9.50 -7.19
CA ASN A 162 -0.36 9.41 -7.71
C ASN A 162 0.26 10.81 -7.75
N ALA A 163 1.15 11.07 -6.79
CA ALA A 163 1.92 12.31 -6.70
C ALA A 163 3.35 12.14 -7.24
N GLN A 164 3.59 11.15 -8.10
CA GLN A 164 4.89 10.94 -8.72
C GLN A 164 5.36 12.19 -9.46
N THR A 165 6.59 12.59 -9.18
CA THR A 165 7.30 13.67 -9.84
C THR A 165 8.35 13.12 -10.80
N TYR A 166 8.71 13.95 -11.77
CA TYR A 166 9.78 13.66 -12.73
C TYR A 166 10.81 14.77 -12.61
N GLU A 167 11.83 14.54 -11.80
CA GLU A 167 12.96 15.44 -11.68
C GLU A 167 14.15 14.87 -12.44
N ASP A 168 14.79 15.71 -13.26
CA ASP A 168 16.08 15.33 -13.85
C ASP A 168 17.14 15.29 -12.75
N PHE A 169 17.98 14.25 -12.78
CA PHE A 169 19.10 14.17 -11.84
C PHE A 169 20.11 15.31 -12.07
N VAL A 170 20.49 15.99 -10.98
CA VAL A 170 21.44 17.13 -11.00
C VAL A 170 22.76 16.77 -11.66
N TRP A 171 23.31 15.58 -11.37
CA TRP A 171 24.55 15.09 -11.97
C TRP A 171 24.45 14.96 -13.50
N SER A 172 23.28 14.55 -14.02
CA SER A 172 23.03 14.47 -15.46
C SER A 172 22.98 15.86 -16.11
N LYS A 173 22.35 16.84 -15.44
CA LYS A 173 22.31 18.24 -15.92
C LYS A 173 23.68 18.89 -15.95
N GLN A 174 24.56 18.52 -15.02
CA GLN A 174 25.91 19.04 -14.90
C GLN A 174 26.94 18.31 -15.77
N GLY A 175 26.55 17.21 -16.45
CA GLY A 175 27.48 16.39 -17.22
C GLY A 175 28.51 15.65 -16.35
N ARG A 176 28.19 15.40 -15.08
CA ARG A 176 29.06 14.73 -14.10
C ARG A 176 28.64 13.27 -13.95
N GLU A 177 29.61 12.38 -13.75
CA GLU A 177 29.35 11.01 -13.36
C GLU A 177 28.70 10.93 -11.96
N PRO A 178 27.63 10.14 -11.79
CA PRO A 178 27.00 9.93 -10.49
C PRO A 178 27.90 9.15 -9.53
N GLY A 179 27.94 9.57 -8.27
CA GLY A 179 28.55 8.80 -7.19
C GLY A 179 27.74 7.55 -6.83
N LEU A 180 28.25 6.72 -5.90
CA LEU A 180 27.61 5.46 -5.50
C LEU A 180 26.17 5.65 -4.97
N ILE A 181 25.97 6.61 -4.07
CA ILE A 181 24.63 6.88 -3.49
C ILE A 181 23.68 7.45 -4.56
N GLU A 182 24.18 8.32 -5.44
CA GLU A 182 23.40 8.91 -6.53
C GLU A 182 22.96 7.82 -7.52
N ASN A 183 23.81 6.85 -7.83
CA ASN A 183 23.49 5.69 -8.68
C ASN A 183 22.43 4.76 -8.05
N ILE A 184 22.60 4.42 -6.76
CA ILE A 184 21.63 3.59 -6.03
C ILE A 184 20.26 4.28 -6.01
N THR A 185 20.25 5.58 -5.69
CA THR A 185 19.03 6.40 -5.63
C THR A 185 18.37 6.51 -7.02
N ALA A 186 19.15 6.75 -8.07
CA ALA A 186 18.63 6.82 -9.43
C ALA A 186 18.02 5.48 -9.89
N SER A 187 18.66 4.37 -9.56
CA SER A 187 18.13 3.03 -9.84
C SER A 187 16.82 2.77 -9.11
N PHE A 188 16.74 3.20 -7.84
CA PHE A 188 15.51 3.13 -7.04
C PHE A 188 14.37 3.90 -7.73
N TYR A 189 14.56 5.20 -8.03
CA TYR A 189 13.56 6.02 -8.70
C TYR A 189 13.18 5.52 -10.10
N SER A 190 14.13 4.98 -10.86
CA SER A 190 13.86 4.38 -12.18
C SER A 190 12.92 3.18 -12.07
N ALA A 191 13.13 2.32 -11.06
CA ALA A 191 12.24 1.18 -10.82
C ALA A 191 10.83 1.61 -10.39
N ILE A 192 10.68 2.71 -9.65
CA ILE A 192 9.38 3.33 -9.35
C ILE A 192 8.67 3.78 -10.64
N GLY A 193 9.40 4.47 -11.51
CA GLY A 193 8.83 5.06 -12.72
C GLY A 193 8.22 4.05 -13.69
N ASN A 194 8.88 2.89 -13.85
CA ASN A 194 8.39 1.82 -14.72
C ASN A 194 7.19 1.06 -14.12
N THR A 195 7.12 0.97 -12.80
CA THR A 195 6.11 0.15 -12.11
C THR A 195 4.78 0.87 -11.88
N ASN A 196 4.74 2.21 -11.85
CA ASN A 196 3.52 2.94 -11.46
C ASN A 196 2.32 2.76 -12.41
N SER A 197 2.52 2.87 -13.72
CA SER A 197 1.43 2.68 -14.70
C SER A 197 0.89 1.24 -14.69
N GLU A 198 1.80 0.26 -14.59
CA GLU A 198 1.45 -1.16 -14.46
C GLU A 198 0.71 -1.44 -13.13
N THR A 199 1.14 -0.80 -12.05
CA THR A 199 0.57 -0.95 -10.70
C THR A 199 -0.86 -0.41 -10.64
N VAL A 200 -1.14 0.73 -11.27
CA VAL A 200 -2.52 1.28 -11.35
C VAL A 200 -3.44 0.32 -12.09
N GLY A 201 -3.01 -0.20 -13.26
CA GLY A 201 -3.82 -1.13 -14.04
C GLY A 201 -4.06 -2.46 -13.32
N LEU A 202 -3.03 -3.01 -12.66
CA LEU A 202 -3.13 -4.21 -11.84
C LEU A 202 -4.06 -4.00 -10.63
N ALA A 203 -4.00 -2.84 -9.98
CA ALA A 203 -4.87 -2.47 -8.88
C ALA A 203 -6.34 -2.36 -9.32
N GLU A 204 -6.61 -1.67 -10.44
CA GLU A 204 -7.96 -1.57 -10.99
C GLU A 204 -8.50 -2.97 -11.34
N HIS A 205 -7.66 -3.82 -11.94
CA HIS A 205 -8.01 -5.18 -12.26
C HIS A 205 -8.34 -6.01 -11.00
N GLY A 206 -7.49 -5.93 -9.97
CA GLY A 206 -7.71 -6.57 -8.68
C GLY A 206 -9.00 -6.10 -8.02
N PHE A 207 -9.27 -4.79 -8.05
CA PHE A 207 -10.50 -4.18 -7.54
C PHE A 207 -11.74 -4.71 -8.26
N ARG A 208 -11.68 -4.78 -9.59
CA ARG A 208 -12.76 -5.31 -10.42
C ARG A 208 -13.05 -6.76 -10.09
N GLN A 209 -12.01 -7.59 -9.96
CA GLN A 209 -12.18 -8.99 -9.57
C GLN A 209 -12.78 -9.13 -8.17
N TRP A 210 -12.33 -8.31 -7.22
CA TRP A 210 -12.89 -8.29 -5.88
C TRP A 210 -14.38 -7.93 -5.89
N ALA A 211 -14.77 -6.84 -6.56
CA ALA A 211 -16.16 -6.41 -6.64
C ALA A 211 -17.07 -7.48 -7.26
N ASN A 212 -16.56 -8.19 -8.29
CA ASN A 212 -17.26 -9.32 -8.90
C ASN A 212 -17.44 -10.49 -7.92
N ARG A 213 -16.42 -10.82 -7.13
CA ARG A 213 -16.51 -11.88 -6.10
C ARG A 213 -17.51 -11.52 -5.02
N VAL A 214 -17.46 -10.29 -4.49
CA VAL A 214 -18.42 -9.82 -3.48
C VAL A 214 -19.84 -9.88 -4.03
N SER A 215 -20.05 -9.43 -5.27
CA SER A 215 -21.38 -9.47 -5.93
C SER A 215 -21.93 -10.89 -6.08
N ARG A 216 -21.07 -11.91 -6.19
CA ARG A 216 -21.45 -13.32 -6.36
C ARG A 216 -21.62 -14.08 -5.04
N ARG A 217 -21.41 -13.44 -3.88
CA ARG A 217 -21.58 -14.10 -2.59
C ARG A 217 -23.02 -14.59 -2.41
N PRO A 218 -23.24 -15.78 -1.81
CA PRO A 218 -24.59 -16.31 -1.56
C PRO A 218 -25.49 -15.33 -0.78
N SER A 219 -24.92 -14.60 0.18
CA SER A 219 -25.56 -13.55 0.99
C SER A 219 -26.09 -12.35 0.19
N ARG A 220 -25.70 -12.24 -1.09
CA ARG A 220 -26.11 -11.17 -2.01
C ARG A 220 -26.95 -11.66 -3.19
N ARG A 221 -27.40 -12.92 -3.18
CA ARG A 221 -28.30 -13.46 -4.21
C ARG A 221 -29.53 -12.55 -4.35
N GLY A 222 -29.85 -12.15 -5.58
CA GLY A 222 -30.98 -11.25 -5.89
C GLY A 222 -30.70 -9.76 -5.69
N LYS A 223 -29.53 -9.36 -5.18
CA LYS A 223 -29.12 -7.95 -5.10
C LYS A 223 -28.38 -7.52 -6.38
N PRO A 224 -28.42 -6.23 -6.76
CA PRO A 224 -27.60 -5.74 -7.86
C PRO A 224 -26.10 -5.92 -7.56
N PRO A 225 -25.27 -6.08 -8.61
CA PRO A 225 -23.82 -6.10 -8.47
C PRO A 225 -23.30 -4.85 -7.75
N VAL A 226 -22.18 -4.99 -7.06
CA VAL A 226 -21.50 -3.88 -6.38
C VAL A 226 -21.08 -2.85 -7.43
N ASP A 227 -21.57 -1.62 -7.28
CA ASP A 227 -21.13 -0.48 -8.07
C ASP A 227 -19.71 -0.09 -7.65
N ARG A 228 -18.82 0.06 -8.64
CA ARG A 228 -17.39 0.24 -8.43
C ARG A 228 -16.91 1.42 -9.26
N GLN A 229 -16.24 2.35 -8.61
CA GLN A 229 -15.63 3.50 -9.24
C GLN A 229 -14.15 3.56 -8.82
N PHE A 230 -13.24 3.78 -9.77
CA PHE A 230 -11.79 3.76 -9.53
C PHE A 230 -11.16 5.04 -10.08
N ALA A 231 -11.05 6.06 -9.23
CA ALA A 231 -10.55 7.38 -9.61
C ALA A 231 -9.04 7.46 -9.39
N VAL A 232 -8.28 7.72 -10.45
CA VAL A 232 -6.84 7.98 -10.36
C VAL A 232 -6.60 9.48 -10.46
N LEU A 233 -6.01 10.08 -9.44
CA LEU A 233 -5.56 11.47 -9.42
C LEU A 233 -4.06 11.46 -9.75
N THR A 234 -3.67 12.09 -10.85
CA THR A 234 -2.27 12.19 -11.29
C THR A 234 -2.04 13.57 -11.91
N TYR A 235 -0.81 14.07 -11.79
CA TYR A 235 -0.40 15.31 -12.45
C TYR A 235 -0.50 15.22 -13.98
N ASP A 236 -0.48 14.03 -14.57
CA ASP A 236 -0.67 13.84 -16.01
C ASP A 236 -2.05 14.26 -16.52
N LYS A 237 -3.05 14.37 -15.61
CA LYS A 237 -4.39 14.87 -15.95
C LYS A 237 -4.46 16.40 -16.02
N ILE A 238 -3.39 17.12 -15.65
CA ILE A 238 -3.31 18.58 -15.75
C ILE A 238 -3.13 18.97 -17.23
N ARG A 239 -4.09 19.73 -17.78
CA ARG A 239 -4.09 20.14 -19.19
C ARG A 239 -2.96 21.12 -19.54
N GLY A 240 -2.65 22.04 -18.62
CA GLY A 240 -1.65 23.08 -18.84
C GLY A 240 -0.23 22.52 -18.69
N PRO A 241 0.64 22.53 -19.72
CA PRO A 241 1.98 21.95 -19.62
C PRO A 241 2.88 22.69 -18.61
N ALA A 242 2.74 24.01 -18.49
CA ALA A 242 3.47 24.82 -17.51
C ALA A 242 3.02 24.52 -16.08
N GLU A 243 1.70 24.42 -15.85
CA GLU A 243 1.14 24.07 -14.55
C GLU A 243 1.56 22.65 -14.15
N ARG A 244 1.44 21.68 -15.06
CA ARG A 244 1.89 20.29 -14.83
C ARG A 244 3.36 20.23 -14.46
N ARG A 245 4.22 20.97 -15.17
CA ARG A 245 5.65 21.05 -14.85
C ARG A 245 5.86 21.61 -13.44
N ALA A 246 5.18 22.68 -13.07
CA ALA A 246 5.31 23.28 -11.75
C ALA A 246 4.88 22.33 -10.60
N PHE A 247 3.94 21.41 -10.83
CA PHE A 247 3.60 20.35 -9.86
C PHE A 247 4.58 19.17 -9.87
N ASN A 248 5.12 18.82 -11.04
CA ASN A 248 6.17 17.80 -11.18
C ASN A 248 7.52 18.22 -10.59
N GLU A 249 7.75 19.51 -10.35
CA GLU A 249 8.95 20.07 -9.74
C GLU A 249 8.80 20.30 -8.22
N ILE A 250 7.66 19.91 -7.62
CA ILE A 250 7.52 19.96 -6.16
C ILE A 250 8.39 18.84 -5.56
N PRO A 251 9.38 19.17 -4.71
CA PRO A 251 10.32 18.19 -4.23
C PRO A 251 9.64 17.16 -3.32
N THR A 252 10.04 15.89 -3.43
CA THR A 252 9.57 14.81 -2.55
C THR A 252 10.40 14.81 -1.26
N THR A 253 10.25 15.87 -0.45
CA THR A 253 10.99 16.08 0.81
C THR A 253 10.09 15.91 2.03
N LEU A 254 10.71 15.63 3.19
CA LEU A 254 10.00 15.53 4.48
C LEU A 254 9.44 16.89 4.98
N SER A 255 9.80 17.98 4.31
CA SER A 255 9.31 19.33 4.58
C SER A 255 8.92 20.00 3.26
N LEU A 256 7.75 20.60 3.23
CA LEU A 256 7.25 21.43 2.13
C LEU A 256 6.86 22.79 2.69
N GLU A 257 6.99 23.84 1.87
CA GLU A 257 6.49 25.16 2.22
C GLU A 257 4.96 25.13 2.34
N ALA A 258 4.39 25.92 3.26
CA ALA A 258 2.94 25.93 3.50
C ALA A 258 2.15 26.22 2.21
N GLU A 259 2.65 27.12 1.36
CA GLU A 259 2.05 27.42 0.07
C GLU A 259 2.05 26.20 -0.89
N GLN A 260 3.12 25.41 -0.91
CA GLN A 260 3.18 24.19 -1.72
C GLN A 260 2.14 23.16 -1.25
N VAL A 261 2.01 23.00 0.07
CA VAL A 261 0.99 22.11 0.66
C VAL A 261 -0.42 22.55 0.25
N ASP A 262 -0.73 23.83 0.36
CA ASP A 262 -2.05 24.35 0.00
C ASP A 262 -2.33 24.23 -1.51
N ARG A 263 -1.33 24.46 -2.36
CA ARG A 263 -1.43 24.24 -3.81
C ARG A 263 -1.72 22.77 -4.15
N VAL A 264 -1.02 21.81 -3.53
CA VAL A 264 -1.25 20.38 -3.74
C VAL A 264 -2.65 19.97 -3.26
N ARG A 265 -3.10 20.48 -2.11
CA ARG A 265 -4.46 20.24 -1.60
C ARG A 265 -5.54 20.81 -2.53
N ALA A 266 -5.35 22.02 -3.04
CA ALA A 266 -6.27 22.63 -3.99
C ALA A 266 -6.34 21.82 -5.29
N LEU A 267 -5.19 21.37 -5.81
CA LEU A 267 -5.11 20.52 -6.99
C LEU A 267 -5.83 19.17 -6.77
N ALA A 268 -5.59 18.49 -5.65
CA ALA A 268 -6.26 17.23 -5.34
C ALA A 268 -7.78 17.36 -5.33
N ASN A 269 -8.30 18.44 -4.72
CA ASN A 269 -9.73 18.75 -4.74
C ASN A 269 -10.26 18.97 -6.17
N ARG A 270 -9.51 19.70 -7.01
CA ARG A 270 -9.89 19.94 -8.41
C ARG A 270 -9.92 18.63 -9.21
N LEU A 271 -8.83 17.87 -9.18
CA LEU A 271 -8.72 16.60 -9.91
C LEU A 271 -9.79 15.59 -9.48
N LEU A 272 -10.14 15.56 -8.19
CA LEU A 272 -11.20 14.69 -7.69
C LEU A 272 -12.58 15.13 -8.18
N ARG A 273 -12.89 16.44 -8.15
CA ARG A 273 -14.17 16.97 -8.65
C ARG A 273 -14.34 16.82 -10.16
N GLU A 274 -13.24 16.89 -10.90
CA GLU A 274 -13.22 16.69 -12.36
C GLU A 274 -13.21 15.21 -12.76
N SER A 275 -12.94 14.27 -11.83
CA SER A 275 -12.94 12.84 -12.12
C SER A 275 -14.35 12.35 -12.48
N PRO A 276 -14.55 11.76 -13.68
CA PRO A 276 -15.83 11.17 -14.07
C PRO A 276 -16.28 10.05 -13.13
N GLU A 277 -15.33 9.26 -12.59
CA GLU A 277 -15.58 8.19 -11.63
C GLU A 277 -16.16 8.73 -10.34
N PHE A 278 -15.58 9.82 -9.82
CA PHE A 278 -16.08 10.49 -8.63
C PHE A 278 -17.47 11.11 -8.85
N GLN A 279 -17.67 11.81 -9.97
CA GLN A 279 -18.96 12.39 -10.32
C GLN A 279 -20.06 11.33 -10.44
N ARG A 280 -19.77 10.20 -11.10
CA ARG A 280 -20.69 9.05 -11.19
C ARG A 280 -21.00 8.45 -9.83
N PHE A 281 -20.01 8.37 -8.95
CA PHE A 281 -20.21 7.87 -7.59
C PHE A 281 -21.15 8.78 -6.80
N VAL A 282 -20.90 10.09 -6.80
CA VAL A 282 -21.69 11.08 -6.06
C VAL A 282 -23.12 11.17 -6.59
N ALA A 283 -23.30 11.18 -7.92
CA ALA A 283 -24.64 11.23 -8.54
C ALA A 283 -25.53 10.02 -8.17
N ARG A 284 -24.93 8.90 -7.74
CA ARG A 284 -25.64 7.69 -7.31
C ARG A 284 -25.83 7.58 -5.79
N LEU A 285 -25.30 8.54 -5.03
CA LEU A 285 -25.53 8.67 -3.58
C LEU A 285 -26.74 9.57 -3.25
N GLN A 286 -27.09 10.46 -4.18
CA GLN A 286 -28.29 11.29 -4.14
C GLN A 286 -29.52 10.47 -4.54
#